data_AF-A0AAD5LSG9-F1
#
_entry.id   AF-A0AAD5LSG9-F1
#
_cell.length_a   1.000
_cell.length_b   1.000
_cell.length_c   1.000
_cell.angle_alpha   90.00
_cell.angle_beta   90.00
_cell.angle_gamma   90.00
#
_symmetry.space_group_name_H-M   'P 1'
#
loop_
_entity.id
_entity.type
_entity.pdbx_description
1 polymer ?
#
loop_
_entity_poly.entity_id
_entity_poly.type
_entity_poly.pdbx_seq_one_letter_code
_entity_poly.pdbx_strand_id
1 'polypeptide(L)'
;MPPPRRRSWLRVVVISLGVLGVIVLLHQMTLMRLMSTSPSLRHDAVPGEHARPADLVDDRKPADSNDDWRRAMQHRPAAAPTPVVVHYTSRTRHPMVEQWKDTCGPLEVRFYDDDASEELVRKHRPEFLETYRTALTPVERADYFRYLVLYVHGGVYADSDVSCLTPVGQWLSTFGWDDYELSDMDFVAGIEFPWAQSQYRVTGPLPLQFNQFLIASTKQSRMMERILKHIEHCIRTVPRNHLEATLERTGPAAFTRAILDEIQRRGIPDPSAAKHPGASDYPPAMLPPDELDKNGQVIPMRADADADGETPFFKVLLLPYRAFAFHRAHNHAAGPVLTEHHFKGSWRIET
;
A
#
# COMPACT_ATOMS: atom_id res chain seq x y z
N MET A 1 46.67 -30.17 7.08
CA MET A 1 45.98 -28.91 6.74
C MET A 1 44.49 -29.09 6.97
N PRO A 2 43.83 -28.32 7.85
CA PRO A 2 42.37 -28.34 7.96
C PRO A 2 41.72 -27.50 6.84
N PRO A 3 40.45 -27.79 6.45
CA PRO A 3 39.82 -27.16 5.30
C PRO A 3 39.33 -25.72 5.60
N PRO A 4 39.11 -24.87 4.58
CA PRO A 4 38.88 -23.45 4.79
C PRO A 4 37.47 -23.15 5.32
N ARG A 5 37.42 -22.23 6.28
CA ARG A 5 36.24 -21.66 6.95
C ARG A 5 35.35 -20.87 5.98
N ARG A 6 34.48 -21.55 5.21
CA ARG A 6 33.43 -20.87 4.41
C ARG A 6 32.05 -20.79 5.10
N ARG A 7 31.85 -21.44 6.25
CA ARG A 7 30.54 -21.51 6.94
C ARG A 7 30.29 -20.40 7.98
N SER A 8 31.28 -19.63 8.43
CA SER A 8 31.06 -18.63 9.49
C SER A 8 30.55 -17.27 8.96
N TRP A 9 30.92 -16.88 7.75
CA TRP A 9 30.53 -15.58 7.18
C TRP A 9 29.02 -15.48 6.88
N LEU A 10 28.40 -16.56 6.38
CA LEU A 10 26.95 -16.59 6.15
C LEU A 10 26.15 -16.46 7.46
N ARG A 11 26.63 -17.06 8.56
CA ARG A 11 25.97 -16.95 9.88
C ARG A 11 26.05 -15.55 10.46
N VAL A 12 27.16 -14.84 10.26
CA VAL A 12 27.33 -13.47 10.76
C VAL A 12 26.41 -12.49 10.01
N VAL A 13 26.26 -12.62 8.68
CA VAL A 13 25.37 -11.75 7.88
C VAL A 13 23.89 -11.96 8.20
N VAL A 14 23.46 -13.21 8.44
CA VAL A 14 22.07 -13.53 8.82
C VAL A 14 21.73 -13.02 10.22
N ILE A 15 22.67 -13.10 11.17
CA ILE A 15 22.50 -12.54 12.53
C ILE A 15 22.39 -11.00 12.46
N SER A 16 23.17 -10.33 11.60
CA SER A 16 23.11 -8.87 11.46
C SER A 16 21.79 -8.35 10.88
N LEU A 17 21.17 -9.08 9.94
CA LEU A 17 19.86 -8.70 9.37
C LEU A 17 18.70 -8.98 10.33
N GLY A 18 18.77 -10.08 11.09
CA GLY A 18 17.79 -10.39 12.14
C GLY A 18 17.82 -9.37 13.29
N VAL A 19 19.01 -8.91 13.69
CA VAL A 19 19.18 -7.87 14.72
C VAL A 19 18.64 -6.51 14.24
N LEU A 20 18.83 -6.16 12.97
CA LEU A 20 18.30 -4.90 12.41
C LEU A 20 16.77 -4.89 12.38
N GLY A 21 16.14 -6.00 11.94
CA GLY A 21 14.68 -6.15 11.96
C GLY A 21 14.08 -6.14 13.38
N VAL A 22 14.78 -6.73 14.35
CA VAL A 22 14.40 -6.68 15.77
C VAL A 22 14.54 -5.27 16.33
N ILE A 23 15.57 -4.51 15.96
CA ILE A 23 15.75 -3.12 16.41
C ILE A 23 14.68 -2.20 15.83
N VAL A 24 14.33 -2.34 14.53
CA VAL A 24 13.24 -1.56 13.92
C VAL A 24 11.91 -1.88 14.61
N LEU A 25 11.60 -3.15 14.84
CA LEU A 25 10.33 -3.56 15.44
C LEU A 25 10.26 -3.18 16.94
N LEU A 26 11.35 -3.32 17.68
CA LEU A 26 11.42 -2.84 19.07
C LEU A 26 11.33 -1.32 19.14
N HIS A 27 11.91 -0.58 18.18
CA HIS A 27 11.78 0.87 18.11
C HIS A 27 10.33 1.28 17.82
N GLN A 28 9.67 0.62 16.87
CA GLN A 28 8.25 0.80 16.56
C GLN A 28 7.35 0.47 17.77
N MET A 29 7.59 -0.65 18.46
CA MET A 29 6.84 -1.01 19.68
C MET A 29 7.11 -0.08 20.87
N THR A 30 8.32 0.49 21.00
CA THR A 30 8.66 1.43 22.07
C THR A 30 8.04 2.81 21.81
N LEU A 31 8.05 3.28 20.56
CA LEU A 31 7.33 4.49 20.14
C LEU A 31 5.82 4.34 20.37
N MET A 32 5.23 3.18 20.02
CA MET A 32 3.81 2.89 20.27
C MET A 32 3.43 2.95 21.76
N ARG A 33 4.29 2.48 22.68
CA ARG A 33 4.04 2.56 24.13
C ARG A 33 4.15 3.98 24.69
N LEU A 34 5.01 4.81 24.12
CA LEU A 34 5.15 6.22 24.54
C LEU A 34 3.99 7.09 24.02
N MET A 35 3.43 6.76 22.85
CA MET A 35 2.32 7.50 22.24
C MET A 35 0.94 7.10 22.79
N SER A 36 0.78 5.89 23.36
CA SER A 36 -0.49 5.46 23.96
C SER A 36 -0.82 6.11 25.31
N THR A 37 0.07 6.94 25.86
CA THR A 37 -0.09 7.58 27.17
C THR A 37 -0.32 9.09 27.12
N SER A 38 -0.37 9.71 25.93
CA SER A 38 -0.55 11.16 25.81
C SER A 38 -1.99 11.54 25.47
N PRO A 39 -2.71 12.28 26.34
CA PRO A 39 -3.97 12.90 25.95
C PRO A 39 -3.66 14.07 25.01
N SER A 40 -4.30 14.07 23.83
CA SER A 40 -4.42 15.18 22.86
C SER A 40 -3.19 16.11 22.78
N LEU A 41 -2.23 15.81 21.91
CA LEU A 41 -1.11 16.72 21.66
C LEU A 41 -1.35 17.55 20.39
N ARG A 42 -1.52 18.85 20.65
CA ARG A 42 -1.56 19.93 19.67
C ARG A 42 -0.31 19.89 18.79
N HIS A 43 -0.53 20.17 17.51
CA HIS A 43 0.52 20.31 16.51
C HIS A 43 1.35 21.57 16.80
N ASP A 44 2.63 21.38 17.10
CA ASP A 44 3.62 22.43 16.89
C ASP A 44 4.14 22.28 15.45
N ALA A 45 3.70 23.20 14.58
CA ALA A 45 4.20 23.30 13.22
C ALA A 45 5.68 23.68 13.25
N VAL A 46 6.54 22.87 12.64
CA VAL A 46 7.93 23.25 12.35
C VAL A 46 7.96 23.88 10.96
N PRO A 47 8.43 25.14 10.79
CA PRO A 47 8.58 25.74 9.48
C PRO A 47 9.86 25.23 8.83
N GLY A 48 9.71 24.45 7.75
CA GLY A 48 10.81 24.06 6.86
C GLY A 48 10.40 24.31 5.43
N GLU A 49 10.92 25.38 4.83
CA GLU A 49 10.83 25.67 3.41
C GLU A 49 11.49 24.55 2.59
N HIS A 50 10.67 23.73 1.95
CA HIS A 50 11.07 22.98 0.77
C HIS A 50 10.24 23.50 -0.40
N ALA A 51 10.94 24.20 -1.30
CA ALA A 51 10.36 24.78 -2.50
C ALA A 51 9.67 23.68 -3.32
N ARG A 52 8.36 23.83 -3.48
CA ARG A 52 7.53 23.01 -4.37
C ARG A 52 7.99 23.29 -5.82
N PRO A 53 8.21 22.28 -6.67
CA PRO A 53 8.38 22.52 -8.09
C PRO A 53 7.08 23.12 -8.62
N ALA A 54 7.15 24.38 -9.06
CA ALA A 54 6.12 24.98 -9.88
C ALA A 54 6.20 24.41 -11.30
N ASP A 55 5.06 24.41 -11.98
CA ASP A 55 4.90 24.40 -13.44
C ASP A 55 4.80 23.04 -14.14
N LEU A 56 3.57 22.52 -14.13
CA LEU A 56 2.87 22.04 -15.33
C LEU A 56 1.41 22.47 -15.23
N VAL A 57 1.14 23.73 -15.60
CA VAL A 57 -0.24 24.21 -15.78
C VAL A 57 -0.67 23.81 -17.19
N ASP A 58 -1.61 22.87 -17.25
CA ASP A 58 -2.31 22.48 -18.48
C ASP A 58 -3.37 23.56 -18.78
N ASP A 59 -3.17 24.33 -19.85
CA ASP A 59 -4.03 25.47 -20.27
C ASP A 59 -5.43 25.07 -20.78
N ARG A 60 -5.88 23.82 -20.53
CA ARG A 60 -7.25 23.41 -20.81
C ARG A 60 -8.20 24.08 -19.81
N LYS A 61 -9.22 24.77 -20.35
CA LYS A 61 -10.37 25.31 -19.58
C LYS A 61 -10.84 24.22 -18.60
N PRO A 62 -10.83 24.44 -17.27
CA PRO A 62 -11.19 23.38 -16.34
C PRO A 62 -12.62 22.96 -16.66
N ALA A 63 -12.79 21.70 -17.07
CA ALA A 63 -14.10 21.08 -17.07
C ALA A 63 -14.72 21.29 -15.68
N ASP A 64 -16.02 21.60 -15.63
CA ASP A 64 -16.71 21.88 -14.37
C ASP A 64 -16.45 20.69 -13.42
N SER A 65 -15.70 20.93 -12.35
CA SER A 65 -15.28 19.88 -11.41
C SER A 65 -16.49 19.11 -10.85
N ASN A 66 -17.66 19.77 -10.79
CA ASN A 66 -18.90 19.14 -10.37
C ASN A 66 -19.41 18.11 -11.38
N ASP A 67 -19.31 18.40 -12.69
CA ASP A 67 -19.76 17.50 -13.74
C ASP A 67 -18.83 16.29 -13.84
N ASP A 68 -17.52 16.51 -13.79
CA ASP A 68 -16.55 15.42 -13.84
C ASP A 68 -16.62 14.51 -12.62
N TRP A 69 -16.79 15.06 -11.41
CA TRP A 69 -16.98 14.24 -10.22
C TRP A 69 -18.23 13.37 -10.36
N ARG A 70 -19.36 13.93 -10.81
CA ARG A 70 -20.60 13.17 -11.01
C ARG A 70 -20.44 12.09 -12.06
N ARG A 71 -19.82 12.39 -13.20
CA ARG A 71 -19.56 11.42 -14.28
C ARG A 71 -18.63 10.30 -13.81
N ALA A 72 -17.59 10.63 -13.05
CA ALA A 72 -16.62 9.67 -12.54
C ALA A 72 -17.22 8.74 -11.45
N MET A 73 -18.11 9.28 -10.63
CA MET A 73 -18.82 8.54 -9.57
C MET A 73 -20.03 7.74 -10.07
N GLN A 74 -20.37 7.79 -11.36
CA GLN A 74 -21.38 6.89 -11.89
C GLN A 74 -20.90 5.43 -11.77
N HIS A 75 -21.76 4.59 -11.20
CA HIS A 75 -21.60 3.15 -11.23
C HIS A 75 -22.00 2.61 -12.60
N ARG A 76 -21.20 1.69 -13.13
CA ARG A 76 -21.56 0.91 -14.30
C ARG A 76 -21.65 -0.54 -13.84
N PRO A 77 -22.81 -1.20 -13.94
CA PRO A 77 -22.97 -2.55 -13.45
C PRO A 77 -21.90 -3.46 -14.06
N ALA A 78 -21.14 -4.10 -13.18
CA ALA A 78 -20.14 -5.07 -13.57
C ALA A 78 -20.79 -6.26 -14.30
N ALA A 79 -20.02 -6.88 -15.20
CA ALA A 79 -20.33 -8.23 -15.65
C ALA A 79 -20.29 -9.21 -14.46
N ALA A 80 -20.82 -10.41 -14.64
CA ALA A 80 -20.95 -11.41 -13.58
C ALA A 80 -19.68 -11.55 -12.69
N PRO A 81 -19.83 -11.86 -11.40
CA PRO A 81 -18.71 -11.89 -10.45
C PRO A 81 -17.60 -12.83 -10.95
N THR A 82 -16.39 -12.29 -11.11
CA THR A 82 -15.21 -13.10 -11.43
C THR A 82 -14.57 -13.58 -10.12
N PRO A 83 -14.13 -14.84 -10.01
CA PRO A 83 -13.41 -15.31 -8.83
C PRO A 83 -12.21 -14.40 -8.54
N VAL A 84 -12.06 -13.98 -7.29
CA VAL A 84 -10.93 -13.15 -6.87
C VAL A 84 -9.69 -14.03 -6.77
N VAL A 85 -8.60 -13.60 -7.41
CA VAL A 85 -7.29 -14.25 -7.27
C VAL A 85 -6.56 -13.64 -6.08
N VAL A 86 -6.05 -14.47 -5.18
CA VAL A 86 -5.24 -14.06 -4.02
C VAL A 86 -3.81 -14.56 -4.19
N HIS A 87 -2.85 -13.65 -4.03
CA HIS A 87 -1.41 -13.89 -4.20
C HIS A 87 -0.69 -13.87 -2.86
N TYR A 88 0.04 -14.94 -2.55
CA TYR A 88 0.89 -15.04 -1.37
C TYR A 88 2.34 -15.25 -1.74
N THR A 89 3.23 -14.51 -1.09
CA THR A 89 4.66 -14.84 -1.04
C THR A 89 4.96 -15.68 0.19
N SER A 90 5.47 -16.88 0.00
CA SER A 90 6.00 -17.68 1.10
C SER A 90 6.95 -18.75 0.56
N ARG A 91 7.99 -19.08 1.34
CA ARG A 91 8.86 -20.22 1.03
C ARG A 91 8.17 -21.57 1.25
N THR A 92 7.13 -21.60 2.10
CA THR A 92 6.36 -22.80 2.43
C THR A 92 4.87 -22.51 2.42
N ARG A 93 4.03 -23.49 2.07
CA ARG A 93 2.57 -23.28 2.15
C ARG A 93 2.18 -23.04 3.61
N HIS A 94 1.62 -21.86 3.89
CA HIS A 94 1.22 -21.45 5.23
C HIS A 94 -0.26 -21.80 5.48
N PRO A 95 -0.64 -22.33 6.67
CA PRO A 95 -2.02 -22.72 6.97
C PRO A 95 -3.06 -21.60 6.79
N MET A 96 -2.63 -20.34 6.92
CA MET A 96 -3.50 -19.17 6.74
C MET A 96 -4.12 -19.08 5.34
N VAL A 97 -3.48 -19.72 4.36
CA VAL A 97 -3.99 -19.68 2.99
C VAL A 97 -5.21 -20.57 2.80
N GLU A 98 -5.32 -21.69 3.53
CA GLU A 98 -6.54 -22.49 3.54
C GLU A 98 -7.66 -21.74 4.29
N GLN A 99 -7.31 -21.01 5.37
CA GLN A 99 -8.27 -20.18 6.11
C GLN A 99 -8.97 -19.14 5.23
N TRP A 100 -8.25 -18.53 4.27
CA TRP A 100 -8.85 -17.59 3.31
C TRP A 100 -9.86 -18.25 2.39
N LYS A 101 -9.60 -19.47 1.88
CA LYS A 101 -10.57 -20.18 1.04
C LYS A 101 -11.84 -20.51 1.81
N ASP A 102 -11.70 -20.88 3.08
CA ASP A 102 -12.84 -21.24 3.93
C ASP A 102 -13.68 -20.02 4.34
N THR A 103 -13.03 -18.87 4.55
CA THR A 103 -13.69 -17.70 5.16
C THR A 103 -14.09 -16.64 4.13
N CYS A 104 -13.31 -16.46 3.06
CA CYS A 104 -13.36 -15.24 2.25
C CYS A 104 -13.92 -15.38 0.84
N GLY A 105 -14.59 -16.49 0.58
CA GLY A 105 -15.37 -16.77 -0.62
C GLY A 105 -14.66 -17.73 -1.57
N PRO A 106 -15.23 -17.98 -2.76
CA PRO A 106 -14.55 -18.75 -3.79
C PRO A 106 -13.36 -17.94 -4.32
N LEU A 107 -12.16 -18.29 -3.88
CA LEU A 107 -10.91 -17.63 -4.24
C LEU A 107 -10.04 -18.56 -5.09
N GLU A 108 -9.40 -18.01 -6.12
CA GLU A 108 -8.24 -18.65 -6.72
C GLU A 108 -7.00 -18.25 -5.91
N VAL A 109 -6.28 -19.22 -5.37
CA VAL A 109 -5.08 -18.95 -4.56
C VAL A 109 -3.82 -19.28 -5.36
N ARG A 110 -2.88 -18.34 -5.42
CA ARG A 110 -1.56 -18.53 -6.02
C ARG A 110 -0.45 -18.26 -5.02
N PHE A 111 0.53 -19.16 -5.02
CA PHE A 111 1.72 -19.08 -4.18
C PHE A 111 2.94 -18.77 -5.03
N TYR A 112 3.83 -17.96 -4.49
CA TYR A 112 5.08 -17.59 -5.11
C TYR A 112 6.21 -17.75 -4.08
N ASP A 113 7.15 -18.61 -4.40
CA ASP A 113 8.44 -18.68 -3.72
C ASP A 113 9.42 -17.68 -4.39
N ASP A 114 10.70 -17.72 -3.97
CA ASP A 114 11.72 -16.82 -4.48
C ASP A 114 11.93 -17.01 -6.01
N ASP A 115 11.87 -18.25 -6.51
CA ASP A 115 12.06 -18.58 -7.92
C ASP A 115 10.87 -18.10 -8.77
N ALA A 116 9.64 -18.34 -8.32
CA ALA A 116 8.43 -17.86 -8.98
C ALA A 116 8.34 -16.32 -8.98
N SER A 117 8.82 -15.68 -7.90
CA SER A 117 8.89 -14.22 -7.81
C SER A 117 9.89 -13.65 -8.83
N GLU A 118 11.09 -14.24 -8.92
CA GLU A 118 12.09 -13.83 -9.90
C GLU A 118 11.64 -14.11 -11.35
N GLU A 119 10.95 -15.22 -11.59
CA GLU A 119 10.38 -15.56 -12.89
C GLU A 119 9.37 -14.50 -13.37
N LEU A 120 8.52 -14.01 -12.45
CA LEU A 120 7.58 -12.93 -12.75
C LEU A 120 8.31 -11.66 -13.19
N VAL A 121 9.39 -11.30 -12.48
CA VAL A 121 10.24 -10.15 -12.85
C VAL A 121 10.89 -10.38 -14.20
N ARG A 122 11.51 -11.54 -14.43
CA ARG A 122 12.16 -11.90 -15.69
C ARG A 122 11.21 -11.78 -16.88
N LYS A 123 9.94 -12.16 -16.70
CA LYS A 123 8.94 -12.16 -17.78
C LYS A 123 8.32 -10.77 -18.02
N HIS A 124 8.06 -10.00 -16.97
CA HIS A 124 7.26 -8.78 -17.06
C HIS A 124 8.04 -7.47 -16.87
N ARG A 125 9.27 -7.56 -16.35
CA ARG A 125 10.21 -6.45 -16.14
C ARG A 125 11.67 -6.90 -16.42
N PRO A 126 11.97 -7.50 -17.60
CA PRO A 126 13.30 -8.05 -17.90
C PRO A 126 14.44 -7.04 -17.75
N GLU A 127 14.19 -5.77 -18.09
CA GLU A 127 15.11 -4.65 -17.94
C GLU A 127 15.46 -4.34 -16.47
N PHE A 128 14.60 -4.75 -15.53
CA PHE A 128 14.78 -4.54 -14.11
C PHE A 128 15.38 -5.77 -13.39
N LEU A 129 15.45 -6.93 -14.06
CA LEU A 129 15.86 -8.20 -13.45
C LEU A 129 17.24 -8.14 -12.78
N GLU A 130 18.23 -7.50 -13.42
CA GLU A 130 19.57 -7.39 -12.85
C GLU A 130 19.58 -6.53 -11.57
N THR A 131 18.83 -5.43 -11.57
CA THR A 131 18.63 -4.59 -10.38
C THR A 131 17.93 -5.38 -9.28
N TYR A 132 16.89 -6.15 -9.63
CA TYR A 132 16.15 -6.99 -8.67
C TYR A 132 17.07 -8.02 -7.98
N ARG A 133 17.96 -8.66 -8.74
CA ARG A 133 18.91 -9.66 -8.22
C ARG A 133 20.02 -9.07 -7.37
N THR A 134 20.60 -7.96 -7.83
CA THR A 134 21.86 -7.45 -7.26
C THR A 134 21.68 -6.28 -6.29
N ALA A 135 20.66 -5.45 -6.48
CA ALA A 135 20.47 -4.22 -5.73
C ALA A 135 19.46 -4.35 -4.59
N LEU A 136 18.59 -5.37 -4.58
CA LEU A 136 17.55 -5.55 -3.56
C LEU A 136 17.93 -6.58 -2.50
N THR A 137 17.60 -6.29 -1.24
CA THR A 137 17.57 -7.28 -0.16
C THR A 137 16.37 -8.23 -0.34
N PRO A 138 16.33 -9.37 0.38
CA PRO A 138 15.15 -10.25 0.34
C PRO A 138 13.83 -9.54 0.69
N VAL A 139 13.83 -8.61 1.64
CA VAL A 139 12.62 -7.85 2.02
C VAL A 139 12.21 -6.90 0.90
N GLU A 140 13.16 -6.15 0.33
CA GLU A 140 12.89 -5.25 -0.79
C GLU A 140 12.40 -6.02 -2.04
N ARG A 141 12.85 -7.27 -2.25
CA ARG A 141 12.35 -8.14 -3.31
C ARG A 141 10.91 -8.57 -3.10
N ALA A 142 10.52 -8.90 -1.87
CA ALA A 142 9.14 -9.22 -1.53
C ALA A 142 8.23 -7.99 -1.69
N ASP A 143 8.72 -6.82 -1.27
CA ASP A 143 8.05 -5.54 -1.51
C ASP A 143 7.85 -5.26 -3.00
N TYR A 144 8.89 -5.39 -3.82
CA TYR A 144 8.74 -5.17 -5.26
C TYR A 144 7.78 -6.18 -5.90
N PHE A 145 7.87 -7.46 -5.50
CA PHE A 145 7.02 -8.52 -6.01
C PHE A 145 5.53 -8.23 -5.80
N ARG A 146 5.13 -7.78 -4.61
CA ARG A 146 3.69 -7.57 -4.32
C ARG A 146 3.05 -6.50 -5.20
N TYR A 147 3.82 -5.48 -5.59
CA TYR A 147 3.36 -4.49 -6.55
C TYR A 147 3.31 -5.06 -7.97
N LEU A 148 4.33 -5.83 -8.37
CA LEU A 148 4.42 -6.38 -9.71
C LEU A 148 3.33 -7.43 -9.96
N VAL A 149 3.08 -8.33 -9.01
CA VAL A 149 2.06 -9.39 -9.17
C VAL A 149 0.67 -8.79 -9.35
N LEU A 150 0.33 -7.75 -8.58
CA LEU A 150 -0.93 -7.04 -8.71
C LEU A 150 -1.03 -6.29 -10.03
N TYR A 151 0.04 -5.65 -10.50
CA TYR A 151 0.03 -5.04 -11.83
C TYR A 151 -0.19 -6.06 -12.95
N VAL A 152 0.44 -7.23 -12.87
CA VAL A 152 0.41 -8.25 -13.93
C VAL A 152 -0.89 -9.05 -13.93
N HIS A 153 -1.41 -9.40 -12.76
CA HIS A 153 -2.52 -10.33 -12.59
C HIS A 153 -3.79 -9.70 -12.01
N GLY A 154 -3.70 -8.52 -11.40
CA GLY A 154 -4.78 -7.96 -10.58
C GLY A 154 -5.03 -8.82 -9.34
N GLY A 155 -6.22 -8.70 -8.77
CA GLY A 155 -6.64 -9.49 -7.61
C GLY A 155 -6.19 -8.86 -6.30
N VAL A 156 -5.89 -9.72 -5.32
CA VAL A 156 -5.52 -9.34 -3.96
C VAL A 156 -4.14 -9.91 -3.65
N TYR A 157 -3.24 -9.09 -3.12
CA TYR A 157 -2.03 -9.57 -2.47
C TYR A 157 -2.25 -9.58 -0.96
N ALA A 158 -1.82 -10.66 -0.30
CA ALA A 158 -1.83 -10.76 1.16
C ALA A 158 -0.50 -11.36 1.66
N ASP A 159 0.08 -10.76 2.70
CA ASP A 159 1.16 -11.41 3.43
C ASP A 159 0.67 -12.72 4.06
N SER A 160 1.57 -13.69 4.17
CA SER A 160 1.24 -15.05 4.62
C SER A 160 0.67 -15.15 6.04
N ASP A 161 0.88 -14.11 6.86
CA ASP A 161 0.40 -13.99 8.23
C ASP A 161 -0.77 -13.00 8.38
N VAL A 162 -1.52 -12.76 7.31
CA VAL A 162 -2.81 -12.06 7.32
C VAL A 162 -3.95 -13.09 7.31
N SER A 163 -4.79 -13.10 8.35
CA SER A 163 -6.05 -13.86 8.37
C SER A 163 -7.20 -13.02 7.84
N CYS A 164 -8.09 -13.64 7.08
CA CYS A 164 -9.26 -12.97 6.53
C CYS A 164 -10.48 -13.16 7.44
N LEU A 165 -11.20 -12.11 7.77
CA LEU A 165 -12.36 -12.15 8.68
C LEU A 165 -13.68 -11.88 7.94
N THR A 166 -13.62 -11.15 6.83
CA THR A 166 -14.77 -10.78 6.01
C THR A 166 -14.51 -11.14 4.55
N PRO A 167 -15.47 -11.79 3.85
CA PRO A 167 -15.35 -12.10 2.43
C PRO A 167 -14.96 -10.90 1.58
N VAL A 168 -14.10 -11.13 0.59
CA VAL A 168 -13.57 -10.04 -0.26
C VAL A 168 -14.69 -9.27 -0.95
N GLY A 169 -15.73 -9.98 -1.42
CA GLY A 169 -16.91 -9.35 -2.03
C GLY A 169 -17.78 -8.53 -1.07
N GLN A 170 -17.51 -8.55 0.23
CA GLN A 170 -18.23 -7.76 1.24
C GLN A 170 -17.42 -6.57 1.76
N TRP A 171 -16.16 -6.39 1.31
CA TRP A 171 -15.30 -5.32 1.83
C TRP A 171 -15.90 -3.92 1.63
N LEU A 172 -16.50 -3.65 0.47
CA LEU A 172 -17.06 -2.35 0.13
C LEU A 172 -18.38 -2.09 0.87
N SER A 173 -19.32 -3.03 0.83
CA SER A 173 -20.61 -2.92 1.53
C SER A 173 -20.46 -2.85 3.05
N THR A 174 -19.44 -3.51 3.62
CA THR A 174 -19.11 -3.38 5.06
C THR A 174 -18.85 -1.94 5.49
N PHE A 175 -18.41 -1.08 4.55
CA PHE A 175 -18.17 0.34 4.78
C PHE A 175 -19.20 1.25 4.09
N GLY A 176 -20.35 0.72 3.67
CA GLY A 176 -21.47 1.50 3.11
C GLY A 176 -21.32 1.86 1.63
N TRP A 177 -20.46 1.15 0.90
CA TRP A 177 -20.31 1.29 -0.56
C TRP A 177 -21.08 0.19 -1.29
N ASP A 178 -22.36 0.02 -0.97
CA ASP A 178 -23.23 -1.05 -1.49
C ASP A 178 -23.46 -1.00 -3.00
N ASP A 179 -23.31 0.19 -3.60
CA ASP A 179 -23.44 0.41 -5.04
C ASP A 179 -22.17 0.05 -5.83
N TYR A 180 -21.12 -0.47 -5.17
CA TYR A 180 -19.84 -0.77 -5.80
C TYR A 180 -19.35 -2.17 -5.47
N GLU A 181 -18.73 -2.78 -6.47
CA GLU A 181 -18.00 -4.03 -6.35
C GLU A 181 -16.48 -3.79 -6.37
N LEU A 182 -15.70 -4.78 -5.91
CA LEU A 182 -14.24 -4.68 -5.96
C LEU A 182 -13.72 -4.45 -7.39
N SER A 183 -14.41 -4.97 -8.41
CA SER A 183 -14.08 -4.79 -9.82
C SER A 183 -14.28 -3.37 -10.33
N ASP A 184 -15.01 -2.51 -9.62
CA ASP A 184 -15.16 -1.09 -9.97
C ASP A 184 -13.94 -0.26 -9.55
N MET A 185 -13.09 -0.81 -8.68
CA MET A 185 -11.93 -0.14 -8.11
C MET A 185 -10.68 -0.53 -8.90
N ASP A 186 -9.99 0.46 -9.46
CA ASP A 186 -8.65 0.26 -10.03
C ASP A 186 -7.68 -0.23 -8.96
N PHE A 187 -7.83 0.28 -7.74
CA PHE A 187 -6.92 0.03 -6.63
C PHE A 187 -7.61 0.21 -5.28
N VAL A 188 -7.25 -0.64 -4.32
CA VAL A 188 -7.72 -0.59 -2.93
C VAL A 188 -6.54 -0.71 -1.97
N ALA A 189 -6.44 0.21 -1.02
CA ALA A 189 -5.48 0.16 0.08
C ALA A 189 -6.13 0.55 1.41
N GLY A 190 -5.58 0.05 2.51
CA GLY A 190 -6.00 0.40 3.86
C GLY A 190 -4.98 1.28 4.58
N ILE A 191 -5.43 2.12 5.51
CA ILE A 191 -4.53 2.89 6.37
C ILE A 191 -3.84 1.94 7.37
N GLU A 192 -2.54 2.14 7.58
CA GLU A 192 -1.75 1.49 8.65
C GLU A 192 -1.56 2.41 9.84
N PHE A 193 -1.16 3.66 9.59
CA PHE A 193 -1.02 4.67 10.63
C PHE A 193 -1.78 5.92 10.21
N PRO A 194 -2.91 6.26 10.86
CA PRO A 194 -3.69 7.46 10.54
C PRO A 194 -3.04 8.77 11.02
N TRP A 195 -1.80 8.73 11.53
CA TRP A 195 -1.07 9.89 12.03
C TRP A 195 0.27 10.07 11.31
N ALA A 196 0.80 11.28 11.42
CA ALA A 196 2.04 11.69 10.77
C ALA A 196 3.23 10.80 11.16
N GLN A 197 4.07 10.51 10.17
CA GLN A 197 5.29 9.72 10.25
C GLN A 197 6.47 10.62 9.88
N SER A 198 7.36 10.89 10.84
CA SER A 198 8.46 11.85 10.69
C SER A 198 9.85 11.21 10.61
N GLN A 199 9.93 9.89 10.71
CA GLN A 199 11.18 9.14 10.75
C GLN A 199 11.95 9.06 9.41
N TYR A 200 11.32 9.45 8.29
CA TYR A 200 11.89 9.26 6.95
C TYR A 200 12.86 10.39 6.60
N ARG A 201 14.12 10.02 6.36
CA ARG A 201 15.24 10.96 6.22
C ARG A 201 15.43 11.48 4.80
N VAL A 202 15.11 10.67 3.79
CA VAL A 202 15.41 10.99 2.39
C VAL A 202 14.17 11.50 1.68
N THR A 203 13.04 10.83 1.90
CA THR A 203 11.77 11.12 1.26
C THR A 203 10.94 12.15 2.03
N GLY A 204 11.29 12.41 3.29
CA GLY A 204 10.61 13.38 4.15
C GLY A 204 9.34 12.82 4.81
N PRO A 205 8.70 13.59 5.70
CA PRO A 205 7.56 13.11 6.48
C PRO A 205 6.37 12.74 5.60
N LEU A 206 5.49 11.91 6.16
CA LEU A 206 4.18 11.57 5.59
C LEU A 206 3.08 11.93 6.60
N PRO A 207 1.91 12.40 6.15
CA PRO A 207 0.81 12.76 7.06
C PRO A 207 0.05 11.52 7.59
N LEU A 208 0.21 10.37 6.93
CA LEU A 208 -0.29 9.05 7.31
C LEU A 208 0.57 7.96 6.64
N GLN A 209 0.32 6.69 6.94
CA GLN A 209 0.90 5.56 6.21
C GLN A 209 -0.20 4.59 5.77
N PHE A 210 -0.14 4.12 4.52
CA PHE A 210 -0.94 2.98 4.05
C PHE A 210 -0.21 1.66 4.28
N ASN A 211 -0.96 0.60 4.58
CA ASN A 211 -0.37 -0.73 4.69
C ASN A 211 -0.08 -1.30 3.31
N GLN A 212 0.96 -2.11 3.25
CA GLN A 212 1.38 -2.81 2.03
C GLN A 212 1.27 -4.34 2.16
N PHE A 213 0.87 -4.87 3.31
CA PHE A 213 0.71 -6.30 3.52
C PHE A 213 -0.63 -6.84 2.97
N LEU A 214 -1.57 -5.95 2.63
CA LEU A 214 -2.84 -6.30 2.02
C LEU A 214 -3.29 -5.21 1.03
N ILE A 215 -3.32 -5.55 -0.25
CA ILE A 215 -3.62 -4.61 -1.34
C ILE A 215 -4.48 -5.32 -2.37
N ALA A 216 -5.45 -4.62 -2.97
CA ALA A 216 -6.16 -5.13 -4.15
C ALA A 216 -6.01 -4.18 -5.33
N SER A 217 -5.97 -4.71 -6.55
CA SER A 217 -6.02 -3.89 -7.76
C SER A 217 -6.61 -4.67 -8.94
N THR A 218 -7.08 -3.94 -9.94
CA THR A 218 -7.30 -4.54 -11.26
C THR A 218 -5.97 -4.88 -11.91
N LYS A 219 -6.04 -5.81 -12.88
CA LYS A 219 -4.91 -6.06 -13.77
C LYS A 219 -4.58 -4.79 -14.54
N GLN A 220 -3.29 -4.46 -14.63
CA GLN A 220 -2.78 -3.23 -15.25
C GLN A 220 -3.35 -1.96 -14.62
N SER A 221 -3.66 -2.00 -13.32
CA SER A 221 -4.10 -0.85 -12.54
C SER A 221 -3.19 0.37 -12.79
N ARG A 222 -3.83 1.52 -13.02
CA ARG A 222 -3.16 2.80 -13.27
C ARG A 222 -2.41 3.28 -12.03
N MET A 223 -3.03 3.11 -10.86
CA MET A 223 -2.38 3.39 -9.58
C MET A 223 -1.18 2.47 -9.35
N MET A 224 -1.33 1.16 -9.60
CA MET A 224 -0.23 0.20 -9.42
C MET A 224 0.94 0.45 -10.39
N GLU A 225 0.66 0.89 -11.62
CA GLU A 225 1.70 1.32 -12.55
C GLU A 225 2.50 2.51 -11.99
N ARG A 226 1.81 3.49 -11.38
CA ARG A 226 2.49 4.63 -10.76
C ARG A 226 3.32 4.23 -9.55
N ILE A 227 2.78 3.36 -8.70
CA ILE A 227 3.51 2.80 -7.56
C ILE A 227 4.78 2.12 -8.05
N LEU A 228 4.69 1.17 -9.00
CA LEU A 228 5.87 0.48 -9.54
C LEU A 228 6.93 1.45 -10.08
N LYS A 229 6.53 2.45 -10.89
CA LYS A 229 7.47 3.46 -11.42
C LYS A 229 8.13 4.26 -10.30
N HIS A 230 7.38 4.62 -9.25
CA HIS A 230 7.92 5.33 -8.09
C HIS A 230 8.88 4.46 -7.28
N ILE A 231 8.52 3.21 -6.99
CA ILE A 231 9.38 2.25 -6.28
C ILE A 231 10.69 2.02 -7.04
N GLU A 232 10.64 1.81 -8.36
CA GLU A 232 11.86 1.67 -9.17
C GLU A 232 12.72 2.93 -9.19
N HIS A 233 12.09 4.11 -9.11
CA HIS A 233 12.82 5.36 -8.94
C HIS A 233 13.52 5.40 -7.57
N CYS A 234 12.80 5.14 -6.47
CA CYS A 234 13.36 5.12 -5.12
C CYS A 234 14.48 4.09 -4.94
N ILE A 235 14.36 2.91 -5.57
CA ILE A 235 15.43 1.89 -5.57
C ILE A 235 16.75 2.45 -6.13
N ARG A 236 16.66 3.31 -7.16
CA ARG A 236 17.81 3.95 -7.81
C ARG A 236 18.33 5.17 -7.05
N THR A 237 17.46 5.93 -6.37
CA THR A 237 17.81 7.26 -5.82
C THR A 237 17.95 7.31 -4.30
N VAL A 238 17.24 6.47 -3.55
CA VAL A 238 17.30 6.48 -2.08
C VAL A 238 18.42 5.52 -1.61
N PRO A 239 19.49 6.00 -0.97
CA PRO A 239 20.61 5.13 -0.56
C PRO A 239 20.28 4.24 0.64
N ARG A 240 20.84 3.02 0.68
CA ARG A 240 20.76 2.10 1.84
C ARG A 240 21.78 2.42 2.94
N ASN A 241 21.82 3.67 3.39
CA ASN A 241 22.81 4.17 4.35
C ASN A 241 22.23 4.57 5.71
N HIS A 242 20.97 4.23 5.98
CA HIS A 242 20.26 4.49 7.23
C HIS A 242 19.24 3.39 7.53
N LEU A 243 18.73 3.35 8.76
CA LEU A 243 17.90 2.26 9.28
C LEU A 243 16.56 2.12 8.54
N GLU A 244 15.95 3.25 8.18
CA GLU A 244 14.64 3.36 7.56
C GLU A 244 14.70 3.21 6.02
N ALA A 245 15.89 3.02 5.44
CA ALA A 245 16.08 3.06 4.00
C ALA A 245 15.20 2.07 3.24
N THR A 246 14.92 0.89 3.82
CA THR A 246 14.00 -0.09 3.21
C THR A 246 12.58 0.46 3.11
N LEU A 247 12.10 1.16 4.17
CA LEU A 247 10.77 1.77 4.20
C LEU A 247 10.62 2.85 3.13
N GLU A 248 11.69 3.61 2.89
CA GLU A 248 11.76 4.71 1.92
C GLU A 248 12.10 4.27 0.49
N ARG A 249 12.61 3.04 0.30
CA ARG A 249 12.99 2.50 -1.02
C ARG A 249 11.88 1.68 -1.66
N THR A 250 11.35 0.70 -0.92
CA THR A 250 10.37 -0.26 -1.41
C THR A 250 9.18 -0.44 -0.47
N GLY A 251 9.36 -0.05 0.79
CA GLY A 251 8.39 -0.25 1.84
C GLY A 251 7.31 0.83 1.89
N PRO A 252 6.62 0.95 3.04
CA PRO A 252 5.34 1.63 3.12
C PRO A 252 5.46 3.15 2.95
N ALA A 253 6.64 3.75 3.16
CA ALA A 253 6.82 5.17 2.94
C ALA A 253 6.86 5.51 1.44
N ALA A 254 7.62 4.75 0.65
CA ALA A 254 7.66 4.91 -0.80
C ALA A 254 6.29 4.60 -1.44
N PHE A 255 5.63 3.54 -0.95
CA PHE A 255 4.28 3.16 -1.37
C PHE A 255 3.25 4.26 -1.09
N THR A 256 3.22 4.76 0.14
CA THR A 256 2.29 5.82 0.55
C THR A 256 2.52 7.10 -0.25
N ARG A 257 3.79 7.49 -0.44
CA ARG A 257 4.13 8.68 -1.22
C ARG A 257 3.62 8.59 -2.65
N ALA A 258 3.81 7.44 -3.30
CA ALA A 258 3.30 7.23 -4.66
C ALA A 258 1.77 7.39 -4.76
N ILE A 259 1.03 6.89 -3.78
CA ILE A 259 -0.44 7.00 -3.72
C ILE A 259 -0.85 8.47 -3.53
N LEU A 260 -0.29 9.14 -2.52
CA LEU A 260 -0.61 10.54 -2.21
C LEU A 260 -0.27 11.46 -3.39
N ASP A 261 0.89 11.27 -4.03
CA ASP A 261 1.31 12.06 -5.19
C ASP A 261 0.38 11.85 -6.40
N GLU A 262 -0.12 10.63 -6.62
CA GLU A 262 -1.05 10.36 -7.72
C GLU A 262 -2.44 10.91 -7.44
N ILE A 263 -2.96 10.82 -6.21
CA ILE A 263 -4.21 11.46 -5.82
C ILE A 263 -4.09 12.99 -5.94
N GLN A 264 -2.96 13.57 -5.51
CA GLN A 264 -2.70 15.00 -5.63
C GLN A 264 -2.72 15.47 -7.09
N ARG A 265 -2.24 14.64 -8.01
CA ARG A 265 -2.13 14.96 -9.43
C ARG A 265 -3.43 14.74 -10.20
N ARG A 266 -4.20 13.69 -9.87
CA ARG A 266 -5.30 13.21 -10.71
C ARG A 266 -6.64 13.03 -10.01
N GLY A 267 -6.67 13.14 -8.69
CA GLY A 267 -7.90 13.03 -7.91
C GLY A 267 -8.86 14.17 -8.24
N ILE A 268 -10.14 13.84 -8.35
CA ILE A 268 -11.23 14.79 -8.59
C ILE A 268 -11.87 15.10 -7.23
N PRO A 269 -11.74 16.33 -6.71
CA PRO A 269 -12.32 16.68 -5.41
C PRO A 269 -13.84 16.54 -5.40
N ASP A 270 -14.37 16.02 -4.29
CA ASP A 270 -15.81 16.06 -4.04
C ASP A 270 -16.23 17.51 -3.79
N PRO A 271 -17.11 18.08 -4.64
CA PRO A 271 -17.51 19.48 -4.50
C PRO A 271 -18.41 19.74 -3.28
N SER A 272 -18.95 18.69 -2.67
CA SER A 272 -19.75 18.76 -1.45
C SER A 272 -18.91 18.63 -0.18
N ALA A 273 -17.64 18.23 -0.28
CA ALA A 273 -16.76 18.06 0.87
C ALA A 273 -16.53 19.40 1.58
N ALA A 274 -16.78 19.42 2.89
CA ALA A 274 -16.50 20.58 3.71
C ALA A 274 -14.99 20.85 3.74
N LYS A 275 -14.60 22.13 3.80
CA LYS A 275 -13.19 22.47 4.08
C LYS A 275 -12.88 22.11 5.53
N HIS A 276 -12.02 21.13 5.74
CA HIS A 276 -11.61 20.70 7.08
C HIS A 276 -10.34 21.43 7.55
N PRO A 277 -10.20 21.73 8.85
CA PRO A 277 -8.92 22.12 9.43
C PRO A 277 -7.88 21.02 9.19
N GLY A 278 -6.71 21.35 8.62
CA GLY A 278 -5.68 20.37 8.24
C GLY A 278 -5.82 19.77 6.84
N ALA A 279 -6.83 20.18 6.05
CA ALA A 279 -6.98 19.75 4.65
C ALA A 279 -5.79 20.16 3.75
N SER A 280 -4.94 21.09 4.19
CA SER A 280 -3.72 21.48 3.47
C SER A 280 -2.67 20.38 3.39
N ASP A 281 -2.72 19.40 4.28
CA ASP A 281 -1.66 18.39 4.43
C ASP A 281 -1.95 17.13 3.61
N TYR A 282 -3.13 17.06 2.99
CA TYR A 282 -3.62 15.94 2.20
C TYR A 282 -3.98 16.39 0.78
N PRO A 283 -3.96 15.48 -0.22
CA PRO A 283 -4.49 15.77 -1.54
C PRO A 283 -5.92 16.33 -1.48
N PRO A 284 -6.29 17.34 -2.29
CA PRO A 284 -7.63 17.96 -2.23
C PRO A 284 -8.81 17.01 -2.46
N ALA A 285 -8.57 15.88 -3.13
CA ALA A 285 -9.58 14.85 -3.38
C ALA A 285 -9.68 13.79 -2.27
N MET A 286 -8.81 13.85 -1.25
CA MET A 286 -8.72 12.87 -0.18
C MET A 286 -9.24 13.45 1.13
N LEU A 287 -10.10 12.71 1.81
CA LEU A 287 -10.56 13.04 3.16
C LEU A 287 -9.40 12.93 4.18
N PRO A 288 -9.41 13.73 5.26
CA PRO A 288 -8.45 13.55 6.35
C PRO A 288 -8.68 12.21 7.07
N PRO A 289 -7.67 11.68 7.80
CA PRO A 289 -7.73 10.36 8.45
C PRO A 289 -8.95 10.12 9.33
N ASP A 290 -9.40 11.11 10.12
CA ASP A 290 -10.56 10.98 11.00
C ASP A 290 -11.88 10.77 10.23
N GLU A 291 -12.00 11.37 9.04
CA GLU A 291 -13.17 11.20 8.16
C GLU A 291 -13.05 9.90 7.35
N LEU A 292 -11.83 9.59 6.86
CA LEU A 292 -11.55 8.32 6.21
C LEU A 292 -11.85 7.13 7.12
N ASP A 293 -11.58 7.24 8.42
CA ASP A 293 -11.83 6.12 9.32
C ASP A 293 -13.34 5.81 9.43
N LYS A 294 -14.27 6.73 9.13
CA LYS A 294 -15.71 6.42 9.23
C LYS A 294 -16.15 5.33 8.24
N ASN A 295 -15.92 5.53 6.95
CA ASN A 295 -16.44 4.68 5.88
C ASN A 295 -15.42 4.44 4.75
N GLY A 296 -14.18 4.87 4.93
CA GLY A 296 -13.24 4.99 3.82
C GLY A 296 -13.70 6.02 2.80
N GLN A 297 -13.09 5.99 1.63
CA GLN A 297 -13.44 6.89 0.53
C GLN A 297 -13.17 6.26 -0.82
N VAL A 298 -14.16 6.29 -1.70
CA VAL A 298 -13.96 6.14 -3.14
C VAL A 298 -13.52 7.50 -3.71
N ILE A 299 -12.30 7.56 -4.23
CA ILE A 299 -11.72 8.73 -4.87
C ILE A 299 -11.79 8.54 -6.39
N PRO A 300 -12.60 9.34 -7.10
CA PRO A 300 -12.57 9.36 -8.55
C PRO A 300 -11.30 10.03 -9.07
N MET A 301 -10.69 9.42 -10.08
CA MET A 301 -9.41 9.81 -10.65
C MET A 301 -9.53 10.03 -12.15
N ARG A 302 -8.85 11.06 -12.68
CA ARG A 302 -8.71 11.28 -14.14
C ARG A 302 -7.63 10.36 -14.69
N ALA A 303 -7.88 9.69 -15.81
CA ALA A 303 -6.82 9.04 -16.59
C ALA A 303 -6.25 9.99 -17.66
N ASP A 304 -5.19 9.55 -18.35
CA ASP A 304 -4.75 10.22 -19.57
C ASP A 304 -5.81 10.08 -20.65
N ALA A 305 -5.90 11.07 -21.54
CA ALA A 305 -6.86 11.04 -22.64
C ALA A 305 -6.60 9.82 -23.53
N ASP A 306 -7.68 9.18 -23.99
CA ASP A 306 -7.60 8.08 -24.94
C ASP A 306 -7.37 8.60 -26.37
N ALA A 307 -7.33 7.68 -27.34
CA ALA A 307 -7.09 8.00 -28.75
C ALA A 307 -8.16 8.94 -29.35
N ASP A 308 -9.35 8.95 -28.76
CA ASP A 308 -10.47 9.79 -29.20
C ASP A 308 -10.48 11.16 -28.48
N GLY A 309 -9.52 11.39 -27.57
CA GLY A 309 -9.39 12.62 -26.80
C GLY A 309 -10.30 12.66 -25.56
N GLU A 310 -11.04 11.59 -25.28
CA GLU A 310 -11.87 11.47 -24.08
C GLU A 310 -10.98 11.19 -22.87
N THR A 311 -11.32 11.77 -21.72
CA THR A 311 -10.57 11.56 -20.47
C THR A 311 -11.33 10.55 -19.62
N PRO A 312 -11.00 9.25 -19.67
CA PRO A 312 -11.68 8.25 -18.86
C PRO A 312 -11.42 8.47 -17.38
N PHE A 313 -12.29 7.90 -16.54
CA PHE A 313 -12.15 7.92 -15.10
C PHE A 313 -11.83 6.53 -14.57
N PHE A 314 -11.16 6.48 -13.43
CA PHE A 314 -10.97 5.27 -12.64
C PHE A 314 -11.16 5.59 -11.16
N LYS A 315 -11.36 4.57 -10.33
CA LYS A 315 -11.68 4.74 -8.90
C LYS A 315 -10.61 4.12 -8.03
N VAL A 316 -10.23 4.83 -6.97
CA VAL A 316 -9.35 4.33 -5.90
C VAL A 316 -10.17 4.25 -4.63
N LEU A 317 -10.13 3.12 -3.93
CA LEU A 317 -10.75 2.98 -2.62
C LEU A 317 -9.68 3.02 -1.53
N LEU A 318 -9.81 3.99 -0.63
CA LEU A 318 -9.04 4.04 0.60
C LEU A 318 -9.90 3.54 1.75
N LEU A 319 -9.48 2.46 2.38
CA LEU A 319 -10.19 1.85 3.50
C LEU A 319 -9.69 2.35 4.86
N PRO A 320 -10.57 2.37 5.88
CA PRO A 320 -10.24 2.77 7.25
C PRO A 320 -9.04 2.02 7.84
N TYR A 321 -8.43 2.58 8.89
CA TYR A 321 -7.34 1.93 9.62
C TYR A 321 -7.76 0.53 10.12
N ARG A 322 -8.99 0.44 10.63
CA ARG A 322 -9.54 -0.81 11.16
C ARG A 322 -9.80 -1.90 10.11
N ALA A 323 -9.79 -1.57 8.81
CA ALA A 323 -10.11 -2.53 7.77
C ALA A 323 -9.05 -3.63 7.71
N PHE A 324 -7.77 -3.24 7.55
CA PHE A 324 -6.68 -4.17 7.28
C PHE A 324 -5.62 -4.23 8.39
N ALA A 325 -5.37 -3.13 9.11
CA ALA A 325 -4.21 -2.96 9.99
C ALA A 325 -4.56 -2.85 11.48
N PHE A 326 -5.78 -3.24 11.86
CA PHE A 326 -6.23 -3.15 13.25
C PHE A 326 -5.39 -4.01 14.18
N HIS A 327 -4.77 -3.40 15.19
CA HIS A 327 -4.10 -4.12 16.26
C HIS A 327 -5.02 -4.18 17.50
N ARG A 328 -5.25 -5.37 18.07
CA ARG A 328 -6.19 -5.59 19.18
C ARG A 328 -5.90 -4.76 20.45
N ALA A 329 -4.67 -4.28 20.61
CA ALA A 329 -4.29 -3.41 21.72
C ALA A 329 -4.71 -1.94 21.53
N HIS A 330 -5.20 -1.55 20.37
CA HIS A 330 -5.74 -0.21 20.15
C HIS A 330 -7.19 -0.17 20.65
N ASN A 331 -7.46 0.69 21.64
CA ASN A 331 -8.79 0.93 22.20
C ASN A 331 -9.76 1.63 21.23
N HIS A 332 -9.51 1.60 19.91
CA HIS A 332 -10.44 2.05 18.88
C HIS A 332 -11.55 1.00 18.76
N ALA A 333 -12.54 1.13 19.62
CA ALA A 333 -13.69 0.23 19.71
C ALA A 333 -14.73 0.51 18.62
N ALA A 334 -15.34 -0.57 18.14
CA ALA A 334 -16.69 -0.68 17.55
C ALA A 334 -16.89 -0.63 16.02
N GLY A 335 -15.83 -0.67 15.20
CA GLY A 335 -15.99 -0.76 13.74
C GLY A 335 -15.67 -2.17 13.18
N PRO A 336 -16.18 -2.51 11.98
CA PRO A 336 -15.88 -3.78 11.34
C PRO A 336 -14.38 -3.89 11.00
N VAL A 337 -13.82 -5.08 11.21
CA VAL A 337 -12.44 -5.44 10.87
C VAL A 337 -12.50 -6.49 9.78
N LEU A 338 -11.86 -6.23 8.62
CA LEU A 338 -11.94 -7.13 7.46
C LEU A 338 -10.89 -8.23 7.52
N THR A 339 -9.69 -7.90 8.02
CA THR A 339 -8.57 -8.83 8.18
C THR A 339 -7.78 -8.56 9.45
N GLU A 340 -7.02 -9.55 9.90
CA GLU A 340 -6.12 -9.43 11.04
C GLU A 340 -4.70 -9.81 10.63
N HIS A 341 -3.75 -8.91 10.87
CA HIS A 341 -2.32 -9.13 10.61
C HIS A 341 -1.64 -9.64 11.89
N HIS A 342 -0.94 -10.78 11.81
CA HIS A 342 -0.39 -11.46 12.99
C HIS A 342 1.04 -11.03 13.34
N PHE A 343 1.71 -10.23 12.50
CA PHE A 343 3.08 -9.71 12.72
C PHE A 343 4.12 -10.79 13.05
N LYS A 344 3.91 -12.01 12.55
CA LYS A 344 4.80 -13.16 12.80
C LYS A 344 6.05 -13.09 11.93
N GLY A 345 5.98 -12.39 10.79
CA GLY A 345 7.10 -12.14 9.89
C GLY A 345 7.63 -13.42 9.27
N SER A 346 7.03 -13.87 8.17
CA SER A 346 7.36 -15.15 7.50
C SER A 346 8.78 -15.25 6.93
N TRP A 347 9.53 -14.14 6.89
CA TRP A 347 10.97 -14.13 6.61
C TRP A 347 11.84 -14.58 7.79
N ARG A 348 11.28 -14.69 9.01
CA ARG A 348 11.98 -15.23 10.17
C ARG A 348 12.18 -16.73 9.93
N ILE A 349 13.44 -17.11 9.71
CA ILE A 349 13.83 -18.52 9.72
C ILE A 349 13.58 -19.01 11.15
N GLU A 350 12.65 -19.94 11.34
CA GLU A 350 12.57 -20.71 12.59
C GLU A 350 13.93 -21.39 12.78
N THR A 351 14.64 -20.95 13.82
CA THR A 351 15.99 -21.42 14.16
C THR A 351 15.97 -22.78 14.83
#